data_AF-A0A7C9FVS9-F1
#
_entry.id   AF-A0A7C9FVS9-F1
#
_cell.length_a   1.000
_cell.length_b   1.000
_cell.length_c   1.000
_cell.angle_alpha   90.00
_cell.angle_beta   90.00
_cell.angle_gamma   90.00
#
_symmetry.space_group_name_H-M   'P 1'
#
loop_
_entity.id
_entity.type
_entity.pdbx_description
1 polymer ?
#
loop_
_entity_poly.entity_id
_entity_poly.type
_entity_poly.pdbx_seq_one_letter_code
_entity_poly.pdbx_strand_id
1 'polypeptide(L)'
;MNTYLVVKALHILSSVLLVGTGFGTAFYLFFANRTRSVPAIAAVSRLVVRADWWFTTPAVIFQPASGLWLAHTAGWPWHTPWLVASIVLYAIAGACWLPVVWLQVELAAMAKLAHVNGDAALPERYWRYAKRWELLGYPAFFAMLSVYFLMVIKPV
;
A
#
# COMPACT_ATOMS: atom_id res chain seq x y z
N MET A 1 -21.20 -22.67 -9.59
CA MET A 1 -20.37 -22.03 -8.54
C MET A 1 -21.01 -20.70 -8.21
N ASN A 2 -21.25 -20.39 -6.93
CA ASN A 2 -21.95 -19.15 -6.56
C ASN A 2 -21.06 -17.94 -6.85
N THR A 3 -21.46 -17.06 -7.78
CA THR A 3 -20.75 -15.84 -8.17
C THR A 3 -20.33 -15.00 -6.96
N TYR A 4 -21.18 -14.94 -5.94
CA TYR A 4 -20.88 -14.26 -4.68
C TYR A 4 -19.61 -14.80 -4.00
N LEU A 5 -19.47 -16.13 -3.93
CA LEU A 5 -18.29 -16.76 -3.30
C LEU A 5 -17.01 -16.53 -4.10
N VAL A 6 -17.11 -16.50 -5.44
CA VAL A 6 -15.97 -16.22 -6.32
C VAL A 6 -15.48 -14.80 -6.12
N VAL A 7 -16.38 -13.81 -6.17
CA VAL A 7 -16.00 -12.40 -5.95
C VAL A 7 -15.48 -12.19 -4.54
N LYS A 8 -16.08 -12.84 -3.53
CA LYS A 8 -15.60 -12.79 -2.14
C LYS A 8 -14.18 -13.35 -2.01
N ALA A 9 -13.89 -14.47 -2.67
CA ALA A 9 -12.55 -15.06 -2.68
C ALA A 9 -11.53 -14.12 -3.35
N LEU A 10 -11.88 -13.54 -4.51
CA LEU A 10 -11.03 -12.56 -5.19
C LEU A 10 -10.82 -11.29 -4.36
N HIS A 11 -11.85 -10.83 -3.66
CA HIS A 11 -11.77 -9.68 -2.75
C HIS A 11 -10.79 -9.93 -1.61
N ILE A 12 -10.86 -11.10 -0.96
CA ILE A 12 -9.92 -11.48 0.10
C ILE A 12 -8.49 -11.62 -0.46
N LEU A 13 -8.33 -12.26 -1.61
CA LEU A 13 -7.01 -12.39 -2.23
C LEU A 13 -6.41 -11.01 -2.56
N SER A 14 -7.22 -10.11 -3.10
CA SER A 14 -6.82 -8.74 -3.40
C SER A 14 -6.45 -7.97 -2.14
N SER A 15 -7.15 -8.15 -1.03
CA SER A 15 -6.80 -7.47 0.22
C SER A 15 -5.47 -7.99 0.77
N VAL A 16 -5.23 -9.30 0.71
CA VAL A 16 -3.98 -9.94 1.13
C VAL A 16 -2.82 -9.43 0.29
N LEU A 17 -2.98 -9.31 -1.03
CA LEU A 17 -1.98 -8.69 -1.90
C LEU A 17 -1.75 -7.22 -1.52
N LEU A 18 -2.82 -6.45 -1.33
CA LEU A 18 -2.73 -5.02 -1.01
C LEU A 18 -1.90 -4.78 0.26
N VAL A 19 -2.29 -5.41 1.37
CA VAL A 19 -1.66 -5.16 2.67
C VAL A 19 -0.36 -5.94 2.82
N GLY A 20 -0.31 -7.18 2.33
CA GLY A 20 0.88 -8.03 2.40
C GLY A 20 2.03 -7.48 1.54
N THR A 21 1.75 -7.12 0.28
CA THR A 21 2.76 -6.50 -0.58
C THR A 21 3.15 -5.12 -0.07
N GLY A 22 2.18 -4.29 0.34
CA GLY A 22 2.47 -2.96 0.90
C GLY A 22 3.36 -3.00 2.14
N PHE A 23 3.09 -3.92 3.08
CA PHE A 23 3.95 -4.10 4.25
C PHE A 23 5.32 -4.68 3.88
N GLY A 24 5.36 -5.70 3.01
CA GLY A 24 6.61 -6.33 2.60
C GLY A 24 7.55 -5.36 1.88
N THR A 25 7.04 -4.55 0.94
CA THR A 25 7.86 -3.57 0.22
C THR A 25 8.37 -2.48 1.17
N ALA A 26 7.54 -2.03 2.11
CA ALA A 26 7.95 -1.08 3.14
C ALA A 26 9.04 -1.66 4.05
N PHE A 27 8.89 -2.91 4.51
CA PHE A 27 9.88 -3.61 5.30
C PHE A 27 11.24 -3.64 4.58
N TYR A 28 11.30 -4.12 3.34
CA TYR A 28 12.56 -4.23 2.62
C TYR A 28 13.23 -2.88 2.37
N LEU A 29 12.47 -1.85 1.96
CA LEU A 29 13.05 -0.52 1.72
C LEU A 29 13.54 0.14 3.01
N PHE A 30 12.81 -0.04 4.10
CA PHE A 30 13.19 0.45 5.43
C PHE A 30 14.53 -0.14 5.89
N PHE A 31 14.72 -1.44 5.72
CA PHE A 31 15.99 -2.08 6.08
C PHE A 31 17.11 -1.78 5.08
N ALA A 32 16.81 -1.72 3.77
CA ALA A 32 17.78 -1.32 2.76
C ALA A 32 18.35 0.08 3.05
N ASN A 33 17.49 1.03 3.43
CA ASN A 33 17.91 2.40 3.78
C ASN A 33 18.88 2.45 4.97
N ARG A 34 18.78 1.51 5.91
CA ARG A 34 19.66 1.42 7.10
C ARG A 34 21.04 0.87 6.75
N THR A 35 21.17 0.10 5.68
CA THR A 35 22.48 -0.39 5.21
C THR A 35 23.37 0.73 4.67
N ARG A 36 22.78 1.87 4.27
CA ARG A 36 23.45 2.96 3.54
C ARG A 36 24.13 2.52 2.22
N SER A 37 23.91 1.28 1.78
CA SER A 37 24.48 0.73 0.55
C SER A 37 23.68 1.21 -0.66
N VAL A 38 24.29 2.06 -1.48
CA VAL A 38 23.67 2.58 -2.71
C VAL A 38 23.20 1.45 -3.64
N PRO A 39 24.00 0.40 -3.92
CA PRO A 39 23.54 -0.72 -4.76
C PRO A 39 22.31 -1.44 -4.19
N ALA A 40 22.28 -1.70 -2.88
CA ALA A 40 21.16 -2.39 -2.24
C ALA A 40 19.88 -1.53 -2.29
N ILE A 41 20.01 -0.23 -1.98
CA ILE A 41 18.90 0.71 -2.00
C ILE A 41 18.35 0.86 -3.43
N ALA A 42 19.20 0.96 -4.44
CA ALA A 42 18.79 1.06 -5.84
C ALA A 42 18.03 -0.19 -6.32
N ALA A 43 18.51 -1.37 -5.96
CA ALA A 43 17.86 -2.64 -6.31
C ALA A 43 16.47 -2.76 -5.65
N VAL A 44 16.39 -2.49 -4.34
CA VAL A 44 15.16 -2.65 -3.54
C VAL A 44 14.13 -1.58 -3.91
N SER A 45 14.51 -0.31 -3.98
CA SER A 45 13.58 0.78 -4.35
C SER A 45 12.94 0.57 -5.72
N ARG A 46 13.68 0.03 -6.69
CA ARG A 46 13.11 -0.36 -8.00
C ARG A 46 12.07 -1.48 -7.89
N LEU A 47 12.29 -2.48 -7.05
CA LEU A 47 11.32 -3.56 -6.83
C LEU A 47 10.08 -3.05 -6.11
N VAL A 48 10.24 -2.13 -5.16
CA VAL A 48 9.14 -1.47 -4.43
C VAL A 48 8.21 -0.75 -5.41
N VAL A 49 8.76 0.07 -6.31
CA VAL A 49 7.94 0.77 -7.33
C VAL A 49 7.20 -0.23 -8.22
N ARG A 50 7.86 -1.31 -8.66
CA ARG A 50 7.20 -2.34 -9.48
C ARG A 50 6.09 -3.05 -8.73
N ALA A 51 6.31 -3.39 -7.46
CA ALA A 51 5.33 -4.05 -6.64
C ALA A 51 4.09 -3.17 -6.42
N ASP A 52 4.28 -1.87 -6.22
CA ASP A 52 3.18 -0.91 -6.10
C ASP A 52 2.37 -0.83 -7.41
N TRP A 53 3.03 -0.76 -8.56
CA TRP A 53 2.32 -0.73 -9.86
C TRP A 53 1.65 -2.05 -10.24
N TRP A 54 2.26 -3.19 -9.94
CA TRP A 54 1.77 -4.51 -10.37
C TRP A 54 0.74 -5.12 -9.41
N PHE A 55 0.82 -4.80 -8.11
CA PHE A 55 -0.04 -5.42 -7.10
C PHE A 55 -0.89 -4.38 -6.36
N THR A 56 -0.28 -3.33 -5.83
CA THR A 56 -0.98 -2.35 -4.98
C THR A 56 -2.01 -1.54 -5.79
N THR A 57 -1.63 -0.94 -6.92
CA THR A 57 -2.55 -0.12 -7.75
C THR A 57 -3.79 -0.91 -8.22
N PRO A 58 -3.65 -2.13 -8.81
CA PRO A 58 -4.83 -2.90 -9.20
C PRO A 58 -5.69 -3.30 -8.00
N ALA A 59 -5.08 -3.69 -6.88
CA ALA A 59 -5.81 -4.03 -5.68
C ALA A 59 -6.54 -2.81 -5.08
N VAL A 60 -5.93 -1.61 -5.13
CA VAL A 60 -6.54 -0.38 -4.63
C VAL A 60 -7.83 -0.05 -5.38
N ILE A 61 -7.89 -0.37 -6.68
CA ILE A 61 -9.09 -0.17 -7.52
C ILE A 61 -10.10 -1.30 -7.30
N PHE A 62 -9.62 -2.54 -7.26
CA PHE A 62 -10.47 -3.72 -7.16
C PHE A 62 -11.17 -3.84 -5.80
N GLN A 63 -10.51 -3.46 -4.71
CA GLN A 63 -11.06 -3.53 -3.35
C GLN A 63 -12.40 -2.80 -3.17
N PRO A 64 -12.54 -1.50 -3.49
CA PRO A 64 -13.81 -0.80 -3.35
C PRO A 64 -14.86 -1.35 -4.34
N ALA A 65 -14.49 -1.66 -5.58
CA ALA A 65 -15.43 -2.19 -6.57
C ALA A 65 -16.05 -3.53 -6.12
N SER A 66 -15.20 -4.47 -5.69
CA SER A 66 -15.64 -5.78 -5.19
C SER A 66 -16.32 -5.68 -3.82
N GLY A 67 -15.83 -4.81 -2.92
CA GLY A 67 -16.40 -4.61 -1.59
C GLY A 67 -17.82 -4.03 -1.62
N LEU A 68 -18.05 -2.99 -2.43
CA LEU A 68 -19.37 -2.38 -2.59
C LEU A 68 -20.36 -3.36 -3.25
N TRP A 69 -19.91 -4.12 -4.25
CA TRP A 69 -20.73 -5.16 -4.88
C TRP A 69 -21.12 -6.28 -3.90
N LEU A 70 -20.18 -6.71 -3.04
CA LEU A 70 -20.43 -7.72 -2.01
C LEU A 70 -21.41 -7.21 -0.94
N ALA A 71 -21.27 -5.95 -0.51
CA ALA A 71 -22.17 -5.33 0.46
C ALA A 71 -23.60 -5.24 -0.12
N HIS A 72 -23.73 -4.77 -1.36
CA HIS A 72 -25.01 -4.67 -2.05
C HIS A 72 -25.69 -6.03 -2.22
N THR A 73 -24.95 -7.03 -2.69
CA THR A 73 -25.47 -8.40 -2.92
C THR A 73 -25.84 -9.12 -1.62
N ALA A 74 -25.15 -8.80 -0.52
CA ALA A 74 -25.47 -9.31 0.81
C ALA A 74 -26.61 -8.53 1.50
N GLY A 75 -27.18 -7.49 0.87
CA GLY A 75 -28.29 -6.71 1.40
C GLY A 75 -27.94 -5.74 2.53
N TRP A 76 -26.65 -5.39 2.69
CA TRP A 76 -26.24 -4.42 3.72
C TRP A 76 -26.70 -3.00 3.33
N PRO A 77 -27.30 -2.24 4.27
CA PRO A 77 -27.55 -0.82 4.04
C PRO A 77 -26.23 -0.06 3.87
N TRP A 78 -26.17 0.85 2.90
CA TRP A 78 -24.96 1.64 2.62
C TRP A 78 -24.52 2.54 3.78
N HIS A 79 -25.45 2.89 4.66
CA HIS A 79 -25.21 3.70 5.86
C HIS A 79 -24.79 2.88 7.08
N THR A 80 -24.56 1.57 6.93
CA THR A 80 -24.13 0.72 8.04
C THR A 80 -22.83 1.28 8.64
N PRO A 81 -22.76 1.58 9.95
CA PRO A 81 -21.65 2.34 10.53
C PRO A 81 -20.26 1.76 10.24
N TRP A 82 -20.10 0.44 10.37
CA TRP A 82 -18.81 -0.22 10.09
C TRP A 82 -18.42 -0.15 8.60
N LEU A 83 -19.39 -0.16 7.69
CA LEU A 83 -19.16 -0.06 6.24
C LEU A 83 -18.69 1.36 5.88
N VAL A 84 -19.38 2.37 6.40
CA VAL A 84 -19.00 3.78 6.21
C VAL A 84 -17.62 4.06 6.81
N ALA A 85 -17.37 3.61 8.05
CA ALA A 85 -16.06 3.74 8.69
C ALA A 85 -14.95 3.08 7.87
N SER A 86 -15.21 1.88 7.31
CA SER A 86 -14.25 1.19 6.45
C SER A 86 -13.95 1.97 5.17
N ILE A 87 -14.96 2.55 4.52
CA ILE A 87 -14.77 3.37 3.32
C ILE A 87 -13.97 4.63 3.63
N VAL A 88 -14.26 5.31 4.74
CA VAL A 88 -13.52 6.51 5.18
C VAL A 88 -12.07 6.17 5.48
N LEU A 89 -11.81 5.12 6.26
CA LEU A 89 -10.45 4.66 6.56
C LEU A 89 -9.69 4.26 5.29
N TYR A 90 -10.37 3.61 4.35
CA TYR A 90 -9.79 3.26 3.06
C TYR A 90 -9.43 4.49 2.23
N ALA A 91 -10.29 5.51 2.22
CA ALA A 91 -10.00 6.78 1.55
C ALA A 91 -8.80 7.50 2.19
N ILE A 92 -8.69 7.50 3.53
CA ILE A 92 -7.52 8.03 4.25
C ILE A 92 -6.26 7.26 3.85
N ALA A 93 -6.31 5.93 3.83
CA ALA A 93 -5.18 5.10 3.41
C ALA A 93 -4.76 5.40 1.96
N GLY A 94 -5.71 5.53 1.04
CA GLY A 94 -5.46 5.92 -0.35
C GLY A 94 -4.87 7.31 -0.49
N ALA A 95 -5.36 8.29 0.28
CA ALA A 95 -4.84 9.65 0.29
C ALA A 95 -3.40 9.73 0.83
N CYS A 96 -3.05 8.89 1.82
CA CYS A 96 -1.67 8.75 2.28
C CYS A 96 -0.78 7.97 1.31
N TRP A 97 -1.35 7.02 0.57
CA TRP A 97 -0.61 6.17 -0.37
C TRP A 97 -0.20 6.90 -1.65
N LEU A 98 -1.03 7.78 -2.21
CA LEU A 98 -0.69 8.50 -3.45
C LEU A 98 0.64 9.31 -3.35
N PRO A 99 0.88 10.11 -2.30
CA PRO A 99 2.17 10.75 -2.09
C PRO A 99 3.31 9.75 -1.83
N VAL A 100 3.02 8.61 -1.18
CA VAL A 100 3.99 7.54 -0.92
C VAL A 100 4.51 6.95 -2.23
N VAL A 101 3.64 6.67 -3.20
CA VAL A 101 4.04 6.16 -4.52
C VAL A 101 4.93 7.17 -5.25
N TRP A 102 4.55 8.45 -5.23
CA TRP A 102 5.37 9.50 -5.82
C TRP A 102 6.76 9.55 -5.17
N LEU A 103 6.83 9.50 -3.84
CA LEU A 103 8.09 9.45 -3.10
C LEU A 103 8.91 8.19 -3.46
N GLN A 104 8.30 7.02 -3.59
CA GLN A 104 9.00 5.79 -3.97
C GLN A 104 9.64 5.92 -5.37
N VAL A 105 8.94 6.52 -6.32
CA VAL A 105 9.47 6.76 -7.68
C VAL A 105 10.67 7.71 -7.63
N GLU A 106 10.56 8.82 -6.90
CA GLU A 106 11.66 9.78 -6.72
C GLU A 106 12.87 9.16 -6.02
N LEU A 107 12.63 8.38 -4.95
CA LEU A 107 13.68 7.66 -4.22
C LEU A 107 14.39 6.65 -5.14
N ALA A 108 13.62 5.88 -5.92
CA ALA A 108 14.19 4.92 -6.87
C ALA A 108 15.00 5.61 -7.98
N ALA A 109 14.55 6.76 -8.49
CA ALA A 109 15.27 7.53 -9.48
C ALA A 109 16.61 8.06 -8.94
N MET A 110 16.60 8.66 -7.74
CA MET A 110 17.82 9.15 -7.08
C MET A 110 18.79 8.00 -6.78
N ALA A 111 18.29 6.86 -6.26
CA ALA A 111 19.13 5.71 -5.96
C ALA A 111 19.72 5.06 -7.21
N LYS A 112 18.94 4.96 -8.29
CA LYS A 112 19.42 4.48 -9.59
C LYS A 112 20.54 5.37 -10.13
N LEU A 113 20.35 6.69 -10.11
CA LEU A 113 21.33 7.64 -10.63
C LEU A 113 22.66 7.53 -9.84
N ALA A 114 22.58 7.55 -8.51
CA ALA A 114 23.75 7.40 -7.66
C ALA A 114 24.48 6.07 -7.89
N HIS A 115 23.74 4.97 -8.09
CA HIS A 115 24.33 3.67 -8.38
C HIS A 115 25.05 3.64 -9.74
N VAL A 116 24.46 4.23 -10.78
CA VAL A 116 25.05 4.30 -12.12
C VAL A 116 26.31 5.16 -12.14
N ASN A 117 26.33 6.25 -11.37
CA ASN A 117 27.49 7.14 -11.26
C ASN A 117 28.62 6.57 -10.40
N GLY A 118 28.37 5.49 -9.66
CA GLY A 118 29.32 4.94 -8.69
C GLY A 118 29.47 5.80 -7.43
N ASP A 119 28.45 6.59 -7.09
CA ASP A 119 28.47 7.48 -5.93
C ASP A 119 28.54 6.66 -4.63
N ALA A 120 29.42 7.06 -3.72
CA ALA A 120 29.56 6.42 -2.41
C ALA A 120 28.37 6.67 -1.47
N ALA A 121 27.55 7.71 -1.74
CA ALA A 121 26.45 8.12 -0.88
C ALA A 121 25.27 8.72 -1.66
N LEU A 122 24.07 8.61 -1.08
CA LEU A 122 22.85 9.23 -1.61
C LEU A 122 22.73 10.70 -1.19
N PRO A 123 22.14 11.56 -2.03
CA PRO A 123 21.98 12.98 -1.73
C PRO A 123 21.08 13.22 -0.51
N GLU A 124 21.27 14.32 0.22
CA GLU A 124 20.46 14.66 1.40
C GLU A 124 18.94 14.72 1.11
N ARG A 125 18.57 15.11 -0.11
CA ARG A 125 17.19 15.11 -0.58
C ARG A 125 16.55 13.72 -0.48
N TYR A 126 17.31 12.65 -0.79
CA TYR A 126 16.86 11.28 -0.65
C TYR A 126 16.41 11.00 0.79
N TRP A 127 17.24 11.33 1.77
CA TRP A 127 16.96 11.05 3.18
C TRP A 127 15.76 11.84 3.71
N ARG A 128 15.56 13.08 3.23
CA ARG A 128 14.35 13.86 3.55
C ARG A 128 13.09 13.19 2.99
N TYR A 129 13.16 12.66 1.78
CA TYR A 129 12.05 11.97 1.14
C TYR A 129 11.76 10.62 1.81
N ALA A 130 12.80 9.86 2.15
CA ALA A 130 12.68 8.58 2.86
C ALA A 130 11.97 8.75 4.22
N LYS A 131 12.29 9.81 4.97
CA LYS A 131 11.60 10.12 6.24
C LYS A 131 10.11 10.43 6.03
N ARG A 132 9.77 11.22 5.01
CA ARG A 132 8.36 11.54 4.69
C ARG A 132 7.59 10.30 4.23
N TRP A 133 8.25 9.46 3.44
CA TRP A 133 7.71 8.19 2.96
C TRP A 133 7.38 7.26 4.14
N GLU A 134 8.32 7.10 5.09
CA GLU A 134 8.13 6.30 6.30
C GLU A 134 7.00 6.86 7.18
N LEU A 135 6.97 8.19 7.38
CA LEU A 135 5.95 8.86 8.19
C LEU A 135 4.53 8.68 7.62
N LEU A 136 4.37 8.75 6.30
CA LEU A 136 3.07 8.52 5.63
C LEU A 136 2.66 7.05 5.61
N GLY A 137 3.64 6.13 5.67
CA GLY A 137 3.38 4.69 5.71
C GLY A 137 2.65 4.26 6.99
N TYR A 138 3.00 4.84 8.15
CA TYR A 138 2.35 4.49 9.43
C TYR A 138 0.83 4.72 9.44
N PRO A 139 0.29 5.93 9.17
CA PRO A 139 -1.15 6.16 9.20
C PRO A 139 -1.88 5.32 8.15
N ALA A 140 -1.30 5.14 6.96
CA ALA A 140 -1.87 4.26 5.93
C ALA A 140 -1.99 2.80 6.43
N PHE A 141 -0.94 2.29 7.09
CA PHE A 141 -0.93 0.93 7.61
C PHE A 141 -1.94 0.73 8.75
N PHE A 142 -1.99 1.65 9.72
CA PHE A 142 -2.96 1.58 10.81
C PHE A 142 -4.40 1.69 10.31
N ALA A 143 -4.66 2.53 9.30
CA ALA A 143 -5.97 2.62 8.65
C ALA A 143 -6.36 1.28 8.02
N MET A 144 -5.46 0.64 7.26
CA MET A 144 -5.73 -0.66 6.63
C MET A 144 -5.94 -1.81 7.64
N LEU A 145 -5.18 -1.83 8.73
CA LEU A 145 -5.41 -2.79 9.82
C LEU A 145 -6.79 -2.59 10.48
N SER A 146 -7.20 -1.34 10.66
CA SER A 146 -8.52 -1.00 11.21
C SER A 146 -9.64 -1.45 10.28
N VAL A 147 -9.48 -1.26 8.95
CA VAL A 147 -10.42 -1.77 7.94
C VAL A 147 -10.53 -3.30 8.02
N TYR A 148 -9.41 -4.02 8.14
CA TYR A 148 -9.45 -5.47 8.31
C TYR A 148 -10.26 -5.90 9.54
N PHE A 149 -10.01 -5.25 10.66
CA PHE A 149 -10.70 -5.54 11.90
C PHE A 149 -12.21 -5.29 11.80
N LEU A 150 -12.61 -4.17 11.17
CA LEU A 150 -14.02 -3.86 10.92
C LEU A 150 -14.69 -4.88 10.00
N MET A 151 -14.00 -5.34 8.96
CA MET A 151 -14.52 -6.34 8.02
C MET A 151 -14.71 -7.72 8.66
N VAL A 152 -13.95 -8.04 9.70
CA VAL A 152 -14.06 -9.29 10.47
C VAL A 152 -15.18 -9.19 11.49
N ILE A 153 -15.18 -8.15 12.33
CA ILE A 153 -16.10 -8.04 13.47
C ILE A 153 -17.50 -7.62 13.02
N LYS A 154 -17.59 -6.72 12.03
CA LYS A 154 -18.85 -6.14 11.54
C LYS A 154 -19.77 -5.69 12.70
N PRO A 155 -19.29 -4.78 13.56
CA PRO A 155 -20.07 -4.33 14.71
C PRO A 155 -21.37 -3.69 14.22
N VAL A 156 -22.50 -4.19 14.72
CA VAL A 156 -23.86 -3.81 14.29
C VAL A 156 -24.17 -2.37 14.70
#